data_AF-A0A4Q5X7I1-F1
#
_entry.id   AF-A0A4Q5X7I1-F1
#
_cell.length_a   1.000
_cell.length_b   1.000
_cell.length_c   1.000
_cell.angle_alpha   90.00
_cell.angle_beta   90.00
_cell.angle_gamma   90.00
#
_symmetry.space_group_name_H-M   'P 1'
#
loop_
_entity.id
_entity.type
_entity.pdbx_description
1 polymer ?
#
loop_
_entity_poly.entity_id
_entity_poly.type
_entity_poly.pdbx_seq_one_letter_code
_entity_poly.pdbx_strand_id
1 'polypeptide(L)'
;MLLGRASFAVVFFGLELAGIAWGQRAPDHALGFQMFNESSRLSIHLLREVKKKGKVVRVALPNGTWRAPDASGKLRTYAWADRVKASPLYVLGESRHAAYGLDAQLFRLQAALDDFVRHIPEDTTTRALIAEVETIKNGRPGPTVTLRAEKP
;
A
#
# COMPACT_ATOMS: atom_id res chain seq x y z
N MET A 1 19.76 -28.11 36.96
CA MET A 1 19.79 -28.27 35.49
C MET A 1 18.39 -28.45 34.86
N LEU A 2 17.49 -29.26 35.43
CA LEU A 2 16.13 -29.47 34.88
C LEU A 2 15.26 -28.21 34.81
N LEU A 3 15.22 -27.38 35.86
CA LEU A 3 14.43 -26.13 35.86
C LEU A 3 14.85 -25.14 34.75
N GLY A 4 16.16 -25.03 34.49
CA GLY A 4 16.67 -24.16 33.43
C GLY A 4 16.29 -24.66 32.03
N ARG A 5 16.30 -25.98 31.82
CA ARG A 5 15.87 -26.60 30.55
C ARG A 5 14.37 -26.49 30.33
N ALA A 6 13.57 -26.68 31.38
CA ALA A 6 12.13 -26.50 31.33
C ALA A 6 11.74 -25.05 31.06
N SER A 7 12.39 -24.09 31.73
CA SER A 7 12.14 -22.66 31.50
C SER A 7 12.50 -22.24 30.07
N PHE A 8 13.64 -22.71 29.56
CA PHE A 8 14.03 -22.47 28.17
C PHE A 8 12.99 -23.03 27.19
N ALA A 9 12.54 -24.28 27.38
CA ALA A 9 11.55 -24.90 26.51
C ALA A 9 10.22 -24.11 26.51
N VAL A 10 9.74 -23.69 27.68
CA VAL A 10 8.51 -22.88 27.78
C VAL A 10 8.64 -21.55 27.06
N VAL A 11 9.76 -20.84 27.24
CA VAL A 11 10.01 -19.56 26.54
C VAL A 11 10.12 -19.79 25.03
N PHE A 12 10.85 -20.81 24.61
CA PHE A 12 11.06 -21.13 23.21
C PHE A 12 9.74 -21.41 22.49
N PHE A 13 8.94 -22.38 22.98
CA PHE A 13 7.64 -22.69 22.39
C PHE A 13 6.62 -21.56 22.58
N GLY A 14 6.72 -20.80 23.66
CA GLY A 14 5.91 -19.60 23.87
C GLY A 14 6.16 -18.54 22.80
N LEU A 15 7.43 -18.31 22.43
CA LEU A 15 7.81 -17.39 21.36
C LEU A 15 7.37 -17.92 19.99
N GLU A 16 7.49 -19.23 19.72
CA GLU A 16 6.99 -19.83 18.47
C GLU A 16 5.47 -19.68 18.33
N LEU A 17 4.71 -19.99 19.39
CA LEU A 17 3.25 -19.81 19.39
C LEU A 17 2.85 -18.34 19.23
N ALA A 18 3.55 -17.43 19.90
CA ALA A 18 3.34 -15.99 19.72
C ALA A 18 3.61 -15.55 18.28
N GLY A 19 4.68 -16.06 17.67
CA GLY A 19 5.03 -15.81 16.27
C GLY A 19 3.96 -16.32 15.30
N ILE A 20 3.45 -17.54 15.49
CA ILE A 20 2.37 -18.11 14.67
C ILE A 20 1.09 -17.27 14.81
N ALA A 21 0.69 -16.95 16.04
CA ALA A 21 -0.50 -16.14 16.30
C ALA A 21 -0.38 -14.74 15.68
N TRP A 22 0.81 -14.14 15.72
CA TRP A 22 1.07 -12.87 15.06
C TRP A 22 1.03 -13.00 13.53
N GLY A 23 1.65 -14.03 12.96
CA GLY A 23 1.62 -14.31 11.53
C GLY A 23 0.21 -14.47 10.98
N GLN A 24 -0.70 -15.12 11.71
CA GLN A 24 -2.11 -15.25 11.29
C GLN A 24 -2.84 -13.90 11.23
N ARG A 25 -2.41 -12.91 12.02
CA ARG A 25 -2.99 -11.56 12.03
C ARG A 25 -2.28 -10.59 11.09
N ALA A 26 -1.03 -10.86 10.73
CA ALA A 26 -0.27 -10.03 9.83
C ALA A 26 -0.88 -10.05 8.42
N PRO A 27 -0.99 -8.91 7.73
CA PRO A 27 -1.60 -8.83 6.40
C PRO A 27 -0.96 -9.75 5.35
N ASP A 28 0.32 -10.06 5.51
CA ASP A 28 1.14 -10.88 4.60
C ASP A 28 1.33 -12.33 5.05
N HIS A 29 0.73 -12.72 6.18
CA HIS A 29 0.74 -14.08 6.70
C HIS A 29 2.14 -14.72 6.79
N ALA A 30 3.20 -13.93 7.00
CA ALA A 30 4.60 -14.37 6.86
C ALA A 30 5.00 -15.57 7.73
N LEU A 31 4.28 -15.84 8.83
CA LEU A 31 4.49 -16.99 9.73
C LEU A 31 3.26 -17.93 9.80
N GLY A 32 2.24 -17.68 8.97
CA GLY A 32 1.06 -18.53 8.86
C GLY A 32 1.26 -19.61 7.80
N PHE A 33 0.93 -20.86 8.13
CA PHE A 33 0.85 -21.90 7.10
C PHE A 33 -0.31 -21.59 6.15
N GLN A 34 0.00 -21.36 4.88
CA GLN A 34 -1.01 -21.21 3.83
C GLN A 34 -0.85 -22.36 2.82
N MET A 35 -1.78 -23.33 2.86
CA MET A 35 -1.72 -24.55 2.05
C MET A 35 -1.93 -24.30 0.55
N PHE A 36 -2.56 -23.17 0.20
CA PHE A 36 -2.74 -22.70 -1.18
C PHE A 36 -2.60 -21.18 -1.24
N ASN A 37 -1.69 -20.69 -2.08
CA ASN A 37 -1.56 -19.24 -2.30
C ASN A 37 -2.88 -18.66 -2.81
N GLU A 38 -3.33 -17.59 -2.18
CA GLU A 38 -4.49 -16.81 -2.63
C GLU A 38 -4.24 -16.34 -4.08
N SER A 39 -5.09 -16.76 -5.02
CA SER A 39 -4.99 -16.29 -6.40
C SER A 39 -5.71 -14.96 -6.53
N SER A 40 -4.98 -13.90 -6.17
CA SER A 40 -5.52 -12.55 -6.14
C SER A 40 -4.82 -11.63 -7.13
N ARG A 41 -5.59 -10.71 -7.69
CA ARG A 41 -5.10 -9.66 -8.58
C ARG A 41 -5.67 -8.32 -8.17
N LEU A 42 -4.94 -7.27 -8.51
CA LEU A 42 -5.36 -5.88 -8.29
C LEU A 42 -4.99 -5.02 -9.49
N SER A 43 -5.80 -4.00 -9.78
CA SER A 43 -5.50 -2.92 -10.72
C SER A 43 -5.56 -1.60 -9.95
N ILE A 44 -4.53 -0.77 -10.10
CA ILE A 44 -4.39 0.48 -9.33
C ILE A 44 -4.63 1.67 -10.25
N HIS A 45 -5.65 2.47 -9.96
CA HIS A 45 -5.88 3.76 -10.60
C HIS A 45 -5.50 4.88 -9.62
N LEU A 46 -4.39 5.55 -9.90
CA LEU A 46 -3.91 6.65 -9.06
C LEU A 46 -4.57 7.97 -9.49
N LEU A 47 -5.03 8.74 -8.52
CA LEU A 47 -5.58 10.07 -8.70
C LEU A 47 -4.96 11.02 -7.68
N ARG A 48 -4.94 12.31 -8.04
CA ARG A 48 -4.68 13.39 -7.10
C ARG A 48 -5.92 14.25 -6.90
N GLU A 49 -6.13 14.69 -5.67
CA GLU A 49 -7.14 15.68 -5.32
C GLU A 49 -6.51 17.06 -5.31
N VAL A 50 -7.06 17.99 -6.09
CA VAL A 50 -6.57 19.36 -6.23
C VAL A 50 -7.70 20.36 -6.01
N LYS A 51 -7.38 21.54 -5.46
CA LYS A 51 -8.35 22.64 -5.32
C LYS A 51 -8.24 23.57 -6.53
N LYS A 52 -9.27 23.60 -7.38
CA LYS A 52 -9.36 24.50 -8.54
C LYS A 52 -10.56 25.43 -8.39
N LYS A 53 -10.33 26.74 -8.38
CA LYS A 53 -11.39 27.78 -8.28
C LYS A 53 -12.37 27.50 -7.12
N GLY A 54 -11.84 27.12 -5.96
CA GLY A 54 -12.63 26.79 -4.76
C GLY A 54 -13.26 25.40 -4.74
N LYS A 55 -13.26 24.65 -5.85
CA LYS A 55 -13.79 23.29 -5.93
C LYS A 55 -12.70 22.23 -5.81
N VAL A 56 -13.02 21.14 -5.12
CA VAL A 56 -12.16 19.96 -5.03
C VAL A 56 -12.39 19.10 -6.27
N VAL A 57 -11.31 18.78 -7.00
CA VAL A 57 -11.36 18.00 -8.24
C VAL A 57 -10.37 16.85 -8.14
N ARG A 58 -10.81 15.64 -8.53
CA ARG A 58 -9.93 14.48 -8.70
C ARG A 58 -9.37 14.47 -10.12
N VAL A 59 -8.06 14.33 -10.25
CA VAL A 59 -7.34 14.29 -11.52
C VAL A 59 -6.62 12.96 -11.59
N ALA A 60 -6.95 12.13 -12.60
CA ALA A 60 -6.31 10.85 -12.82
C ALA A 60 -4.82 11.01 -13.19
N LEU A 61 -4.00 10.07 -12.72
CA LEU A 61 -2.56 10.00 -12.92
C LEU A 61 -2.20 8.65 -13.57
N PRO A 62 -2.56 8.43 -14.85
CA PRO A 62 -2.42 7.13 -15.50
C PRO A 62 -0.98 6.61 -15.51
N ASN A 63 0.00 7.50 -15.67
CA ASN A 63 1.43 7.15 -15.67
C ASN A 63 2.10 7.42 -14.30
N GLY A 64 1.31 7.79 -13.29
CA GLY A 64 1.81 8.17 -11.98
C GLY A 64 2.66 9.43 -11.97
N THR A 65 2.69 10.21 -13.04
CA THR A 65 3.50 11.43 -13.15
C THR A 65 2.62 12.67 -13.30
N TRP A 66 3.04 13.77 -12.67
CA TRP A 66 2.36 15.06 -12.81
C TRP A 66 3.32 16.22 -12.64
N ARG A 67 2.85 17.40 -13.04
CA ARG A 67 3.51 18.67 -12.80
C ARG A 67 2.71 19.53 -11.84
N ALA A 68 3.42 20.12 -10.88
CA ALA A 68 2.86 21.04 -9.90
C ALA A 68 3.90 22.10 -9.50
N PRO A 69 3.47 23.32 -9.15
CA PRO A 69 4.36 24.34 -8.62
C PRO A 69 4.82 23.96 -7.21
N ASP A 70 6.11 24.17 -6.97
CA ASP A 70 6.70 24.09 -5.64
C ASP A 70 6.35 25.33 -4.79
N ALA A 71 6.79 25.37 -3.53
CA ALA A 71 6.58 26.51 -2.64
C ALA A 71 7.14 27.85 -3.16
N SER A 72 8.09 27.81 -4.11
CA SER A 72 8.65 29.01 -4.78
C SER A 72 7.90 29.38 -6.07
N GLY A 73 6.83 28.64 -6.41
CA GLY A 73 6.08 28.82 -7.65
C GLY A 73 6.74 28.16 -8.87
N LYS A 74 7.87 27.48 -8.72
CA LYS A 74 8.57 26.81 -9.82
C LYS A 74 7.88 25.48 -10.14
N LEU A 75 7.55 25.27 -11.40
CA LEU A 75 6.94 24.01 -11.84
C LEU A 75 7.94 22.86 -11.73
N ARG A 76 7.60 21.83 -10.95
CA ARG A 76 8.34 20.58 -10.81
C ARG A 76 7.54 19.40 -11.35
N THR A 77 8.27 18.36 -11.75
CA THR A 77 7.68 17.06 -12.08
C THR A 77 7.80 16.15 -10.86
N TYR A 78 6.71 15.46 -10.54
CA TYR A 78 6.66 14.44 -9.50
C TYR A 78 6.28 13.12 -10.17
N ALA A 79 6.94 12.03 -9.79
CA ALA A 79 6.58 10.70 -10.26
C ALA A 79 6.37 9.75 -9.07
N TRP A 80 5.25 9.03 -9.10
CA TRP A 80 4.95 7.92 -8.19
C TRP A 80 6.12 6.93 -8.10
N ALA A 81 6.67 6.62 -9.27
CA ALA A 81 7.80 5.74 -9.42
C ALA A 81 9.08 6.26 -8.76
N ASP A 82 9.21 7.54 -8.37
CA ASP A 82 10.40 8.04 -7.68
C ASP A 82 10.56 7.40 -6.29
N ARG A 83 9.45 7.07 -5.63
CA ARG A 83 9.44 6.50 -4.27
C ARG A 83 8.91 5.08 -4.22
N VAL A 84 7.96 4.73 -5.10
CA VAL A 84 7.35 3.40 -5.11
C VAL A 84 7.98 2.58 -6.21
N LYS A 85 8.84 1.63 -5.81
CA LYS A 85 9.62 0.78 -6.73
C LYS A 85 9.17 -0.69 -6.73
N ALA A 86 8.47 -1.11 -5.67
CA ALA A 86 8.09 -2.50 -5.50
C ALA A 86 6.91 -2.87 -6.41
N SER A 87 7.05 -3.96 -7.17
CA SER A 87 5.92 -4.59 -7.86
C SER A 87 5.00 -5.27 -6.84
N PRO A 88 3.67 -5.21 -7.00
CA PRO A 88 2.91 -4.61 -8.10
C PRO A 88 2.61 -3.10 -7.94
N LEU A 89 3.01 -2.48 -6.82
CA LEU A 89 2.54 -1.15 -6.40
C LEU A 89 2.95 0.02 -7.32
N TYR A 90 4.07 -0.10 -8.03
CA TYR A 90 4.51 0.94 -8.97
C TYR A 90 3.79 0.86 -10.34
N VAL A 91 3.16 -0.26 -10.65
CA VAL A 91 2.47 -0.47 -11.94
C VAL A 91 1.02 -0.03 -11.83
N LEU A 92 0.65 0.95 -12.64
CA LEU A 92 -0.67 1.58 -12.62
C LEU A 92 -1.49 1.17 -13.84
N GLY A 93 -2.81 1.05 -13.66
CA GLY A 93 -3.77 0.75 -14.73
C GLY A 93 -3.73 -0.67 -15.31
N GLU A 94 -2.80 -1.52 -14.85
CA GLU A 94 -2.72 -2.92 -15.26
C GLU A 94 -3.09 -3.87 -14.11
N SER A 95 -3.80 -4.94 -14.43
CA SER A 95 -4.08 -6.01 -13.48
C SER A 95 -2.80 -6.81 -13.18
N ARG A 96 -2.37 -6.83 -11.92
CA ARG A 96 -1.17 -7.54 -11.45
C ARG A 96 -1.50 -8.55 -10.36
N HIS A 97 -0.68 -9.60 -10.26
CA HIS A 97 -0.82 -10.62 -9.23
C HIS A 97 -0.43 -10.09 -7.85
N ALA A 98 -1.27 -10.33 -6.85
CA ALA A 98 -1.02 -10.01 -5.46
C ALA A 98 -0.25 -11.15 -4.80
N ALA A 99 1.07 -11.20 -5.03
CA ALA A 99 1.93 -12.33 -4.63
C ALA A 99 1.93 -12.66 -3.12
N TYR A 100 1.57 -11.68 -2.27
CA TYR A 100 1.52 -11.82 -0.81
C TYR A 100 0.10 -11.78 -0.27
N GLY A 101 -0.90 -12.05 -1.11
CA GLY A 101 -2.31 -11.87 -0.79
C GLY A 101 -2.80 -10.45 -1.07
N LEU A 102 -4.12 -10.30 -1.23
CA LEU A 102 -4.74 -9.01 -1.55
C LEU A 102 -4.58 -8.01 -0.39
N ASP A 103 -4.80 -8.48 0.84
CA ASP A 103 -4.82 -7.64 2.02
C ASP A 103 -3.43 -7.04 2.32
N ALA A 104 -2.36 -7.83 2.16
CA ALA A 104 -0.99 -7.34 2.23
C ALA A 104 -0.70 -6.23 1.23
N GLN A 105 -1.16 -6.39 -0.01
CA GLN A 105 -0.90 -5.41 -1.05
C GLN A 105 -1.66 -4.11 -0.82
N LEU A 106 -2.92 -4.19 -0.39
CA LEU A 106 -3.70 -3.01 -0.01
C LEU A 106 -3.06 -2.26 1.17
N PHE A 107 -2.60 -3.00 2.18
CA PHE A 107 -1.88 -2.43 3.32
C PHE A 107 -0.59 -1.71 2.89
N ARG A 108 0.24 -2.36 2.08
CA ARG A 108 1.48 -1.77 1.56
C ARG A 108 1.22 -0.58 0.63
N LEU A 109 0.14 -0.61 -0.15
CA LEU A 109 -0.28 0.50 -1.00
C LEU A 109 -0.70 1.72 -0.17
N GLN A 110 -1.45 1.53 0.91
CA GLN A 110 -1.79 2.62 1.83
C GLN A 110 -0.52 3.24 2.44
N ALA A 111 0.41 2.41 2.93
CA ALA A 111 1.68 2.89 3.45
C ALA A 111 2.51 3.65 2.40
N ALA A 112 2.48 3.21 1.13
CA ALA A 112 3.13 3.90 0.03
C ALA A 112 2.50 5.26 -0.28
N LEU A 113 1.16 5.37 -0.25
CA LEU A 113 0.46 6.65 -0.39
C LEU A 113 0.85 7.61 0.74
N ASP A 114 0.84 7.12 1.98
CA ASP A 114 1.21 7.90 3.17
C ASP A 114 2.66 8.37 3.13
N ASP A 115 3.59 7.50 2.72
CA ASP A 115 4.99 7.88 2.52
C ASP A 115 5.12 8.95 1.42
N PHE A 116 4.43 8.76 0.30
CA PHE A 116 4.54 9.68 -0.82
C PHE A 116 4.08 11.09 -0.45
N VAL A 117 2.90 11.24 0.15
CA VAL A 117 2.35 12.57 0.50
C VAL A 117 3.22 13.32 1.52
N ARG A 118 3.89 12.61 2.44
CA ARG A 118 4.83 13.20 3.40
C ARG A 118 6.12 13.70 2.76
N HIS A 119 6.48 13.17 1.59
CA HIS A 119 7.73 13.46 0.89
C HIS A 119 7.58 14.34 -0.35
N ILE A 120 6.39 14.92 -0.56
CA ILE A 120 6.16 15.99 -1.54
C ILE A 120 5.61 17.26 -0.88
N PRO A 121 6.11 17.70 0.30
CA PRO A 121 5.57 18.88 0.98
C PRO A 121 5.54 20.10 0.08
N GLU A 122 6.50 20.22 -0.84
CA GLU A 122 6.62 21.31 -1.79
C GLU A 122 5.49 21.39 -2.83
N ASP A 123 4.79 20.30 -3.17
CA ASP A 123 3.64 20.37 -4.10
C ASP A 123 2.49 21.14 -3.44
N THR A 124 2.33 22.41 -3.82
CA THR A 124 1.32 23.30 -3.23
C THR A 124 -0.10 23.06 -3.76
N THR A 125 -0.26 22.24 -4.80
CA THR A 125 -1.54 22.05 -5.49
C THR A 125 -2.27 20.78 -5.12
N THR A 126 -1.52 19.72 -4.82
CA THR A 126 -2.06 18.43 -4.44
C THR A 126 -2.44 18.45 -2.97
N ARG A 127 -3.70 18.15 -2.66
CA ARG A 127 -4.21 18.02 -1.29
C ARG A 127 -4.10 16.59 -0.77
N ALA A 128 -4.50 15.64 -1.61
CA ALA A 128 -4.49 14.22 -1.26
C ALA A 128 -4.16 13.37 -2.50
N LEU A 129 -3.58 12.20 -2.27
CA LEU A 129 -3.51 11.13 -3.25
C LEU A 129 -4.59 10.10 -2.94
N ILE A 130 -5.19 9.56 -3.99
CA ILE A 130 -6.26 8.57 -3.93
C ILE A 130 -5.86 7.42 -4.85
N ALA A 131 -5.93 6.19 -4.35
CA ALA A 131 -5.84 5.00 -5.19
C ALA A 131 -7.20 4.31 -5.22
N GLU A 132 -7.79 4.21 -6.41
CA GLU A 132 -8.95 3.38 -6.66
C GLU A 132 -8.44 2.01 -7.14
N VAL A 133 -8.70 0.97 -6.36
CA VAL A 133 -8.14 -0.36 -6.56
C VAL A 133 -9.24 -1.33 -6.92
N GLU A 134 -9.22 -1.82 -8.15
CA GLU A 134 -10.08 -2.93 -8.56
C GLU A 134 -9.46 -4.23 -8.07
N THR A 135 -10.25 -5.11 -7.46
CA THR A 135 -9.75 -6.32 -6.82
C THR A 135 -10.37 -7.58 -7.45
N ILE A 136 -9.58 -8.64 -7.55
CA ILE A 136 -10.05 -9.97 -7.90
C ILE A 136 -9.47 -10.92 -6.86
N LYS A 137 -10.34 -11.66 -6.14
CA LYS A 137 -9.95 -12.61 -5.11
C LYS A 137 -10.42 -14.00 -5.47
N ASN A 138 -9.49 -14.94 -5.63
CA ASN A 138 -9.75 -16.32 -6.08
C ASN A 138 -10.60 -16.38 -7.36
N GLY A 139 -10.23 -15.54 -8.34
CA GLY A 139 -10.92 -15.45 -9.64
C GLY A 139 -12.28 -14.74 -9.62
N ARG A 140 -12.75 -14.26 -8.47
CA ARG A 140 -14.01 -13.51 -8.36
C ARG A 140 -13.75 -12.01 -8.27
N PRO A 141 -14.44 -11.16 -9.04
CA PRO A 141 -14.40 -9.72 -8.85
C PRO A 141 -14.78 -9.36 -7.41
N GLY A 142 -13.91 -8.63 -6.74
CA GLY A 142 -14.15 -8.06 -5.42
C GLY A 142 -14.63 -6.61 -5.52
N PRO A 143 -14.92 -5.97 -4.38
CA PRO A 143 -15.24 -4.56 -4.35
C PRO A 143 -14.05 -3.71 -4.81
N THR A 144 -14.35 -2.57 -5.44
CA THR A 144 -13.35 -1.51 -5.63
C THR A 144 -13.01 -0.91 -4.27
N VAL A 145 -11.74 -0.91 -3.90
CA VAL A 145 -11.24 -0.33 -2.65
C VAL A 145 -10.68 1.05 -2.95
N THR A 146 -11.15 2.06 -2.22
CA THR A 146 -10.57 3.42 -2.31
C THR A 146 -9.64 3.66 -1.13
N LEU A 147 -8.36 3.84 -1.42
CA LEU A 147 -7.34 4.25 -0.47
C LEU A 147 -7.05 5.73 -0.64
N ARG A 148 -6.72 6.41 0.47
CA ARG A 148 -6.50 7.86 0.47
C ARG A 148 -5.39 8.22 1.45
N ALA A 149 -4.53 9.13 1.03
CA ALA A 149 -3.57 9.80 1.91
C ALA A 149 -3.67 11.32 1.69
N GLU A 150 -3.90 12.07 2.77
CA GLU A 150 -3.94 13.53 2.75
C GLU A 150 -2.59 14.09 3.19
N LYS A 151 -2.16 15.20 2.59
CA LYS A 151 -0.97 15.91 3.08
C LYS A 151 -1.24 16.45 4.49
N PRO A 152 -0.22 16.43 5.38
CA PRO A 152 -0.34 16.99 6.73
C PRO A 152 -0.53 18.51 6.71
#